data_AF-A0A1I7KHC2-F1
#
_entry.id   AF-A0A1I7KHC2-F1
#
_cell.length_a   1.000
_cell.length_b   1.000
_cell.length_c   1.000
_cell.angle_alpha   90.00
_cell.angle_beta   90.00
_cell.angle_gamma   90.00
#
_symmetry.space_group_name_H-M   'P 1'
#
loop_
_entity.id
_entity.type
_entity.pdbx_description
1 polymer ?
#
loop_
_entity_poly.entity_id
_entity_poly.type
_entity_poly.pdbx_seq_one_letter_code
_entity_poly.pdbx_strand_id
1 'polypeptide(L)'
;MTLPPPCATAAAPVAAAARTGPQESIDHRGAQGYTESARLCTLRADSAGDVTALLVKAGDRVKAGQVLARIGQSDVTAHYDGVVSATFARVGEAVAPGRHLVTMYDPTRMRVVASVPRSQLRDINLDEPVEIDVAATSQRLTVQKVIVISQAEKPMPMAKVYLELGEVDGLRPGQLARASFGANGGARH
;
A
#
# COMPACT_ATOMS: atom_id res chain seq x y z
N MET A 1 -11.42 -51.94 -6.14
CA MET A 1 -12.38 -50.86 -6.44
C MET A 1 -12.21 -49.79 -5.38
N THR A 2 -11.42 -48.79 -5.72
CA THR A 2 -10.99 -47.69 -4.85
C THR A 2 -12.09 -46.61 -4.86
N LEU A 3 -12.59 -46.23 -3.69
CA LEU A 3 -13.43 -45.04 -3.52
C LEU A 3 -12.57 -43.78 -3.69
N PRO A 4 -12.92 -42.84 -4.58
CA PRO A 4 -12.29 -41.53 -4.64
C PRO A 4 -12.91 -40.57 -3.61
N PRO A 5 -12.13 -39.69 -2.96
CA PRO A 5 -12.69 -38.54 -2.24
C PRO A 5 -13.12 -37.44 -3.24
N PRO A 6 -14.32 -36.85 -3.13
CA PRO A 6 -14.60 -35.57 -3.77
C PRO A 6 -14.00 -34.46 -2.91
N CYS A 7 -12.75 -34.09 -3.20
CA CYS A 7 -12.20 -32.81 -2.79
C CYS A 7 -12.39 -31.83 -3.94
N ALA A 8 -13.38 -30.94 -3.88
CA ALA A 8 -13.39 -29.67 -4.60
C ALA A 8 -14.58 -28.80 -4.19
N THR A 9 -14.30 -27.58 -3.74
CA THR A 9 -15.06 -26.31 -3.92
C THR A 9 -14.75 -25.38 -2.74
N ALA A 10 -14.37 -24.11 -2.85
CA ALA A 10 -13.91 -23.26 -3.95
C ALA A 10 -13.41 -21.92 -3.34
N ALA A 11 -12.57 -21.22 -4.13
CA ALA A 11 -12.43 -19.76 -4.23
C ALA A 11 -11.77 -18.93 -3.10
N ALA A 12 -10.54 -18.50 -3.37
CA ALA A 12 -10.07 -17.13 -3.10
C ALA A 12 -9.07 -16.70 -4.20
N PRO A 13 -9.17 -15.49 -4.77
CA PRO A 13 -8.48 -15.13 -6.01
C PRO A 13 -7.07 -14.56 -5.80
N VAL A 14 -6.19 -14.90 -6.74
CA VAL A 14 -5.02 -14.15 -7.26
C VAL A 14 -4.24 -13.32 -6.22
N ALA A 15 -3.32 -13.97 -5.51
CA ALA A 15 -2.12 -13.32 -4.98
C ALA A 15 -1.03 -13.35 -6.06
N ALA A 16 -0.65 -12.17 -6.52
CA ALA A 16 0.37 -11.95 -7.53
C ALA A 16 1.71 -12.57 -7.12
N ALA A 17 2.36 -13.20 -8.10
CA ALA A 17 3.66 -13.83 -7.98
C ALA A 17 4.73 -12.87 -7.44
N ALA A 18 5.30 -13.20 -6.27
CA ALA A 18 6.62 -12.73 -5.87
C ALA A 18 7.61 -13.89 -6.00
N ARG A 19 8.54 -13.75 -6.95
CA ARG A 19 9.62 -14.70 -7.20
C ARG A 19 10.56 -14.70 -5.99
N THR A 20 11.02 -15.90 -5.65
CA THR A 20 12.06 -16.23 -4.69
C THR A 20 13.33 -15.40 -4.89
N GLY A 21 13.70 -14.61 -3.88
CA GLY A 21 15.07 -14.22 -3.58
C GLY A 21 15.46 -14.82 -2.23
N PRO A 22 16.75 -15.16 -1.99
CA PRO A 22 17.21 -15.59 -0.67
C PRO A 22 16.93 -14.45 0.33
N GLN A 23 16.00 -14.66 1.24
CA GLN A 23 15.73 -13.72 2.33
C GLN A 23 16.80 -13.97 3.40
N GLU A 24 18.00 -13.47 3.14
CA GLU A 24 19.15 -13.60 4.03
C GLU A 24 18.88 -12.92 5.37
N SER A 25 19.20 -13.68 6.41
CA SER A 25 19.31 -13.26 7.81
C SER A 25 17.98 -12.92 8.50
N ILE A 26 17.55 -13.92 9.24
CA ILE A 26 16.42 -13.91 10.16
C ILE A 26 16.77 -13.03 11.35
N ASP A 27 16.77 -11.71 11.17
CA ASP A 27 16.55 -10.80 12.29
C ASP A 27 15.04 -10.74 12.53
N HIS A 28 14.59 -11.61 13.44
CA HIS A 28 13.19 -11.81 13.80
C HIS A 28 12.53 -10.56 14.44
N ARG A 29 13.23 -9.42 14.54
CA ARG A 29 12.79 -8.22 15.27
C ARG A 29 12.24 -7.13 14.36
N GLY A 30 12.43 -7.26 13.04
CA GLY A 30 11.82 -6.35 12.07
C GLY A 30 10.36 -6.75 11.79
N ALA A 31 9.41 -5.83 11.98
CA ALA A 31 8.05 -6.06 11.51
C ALA A 31 7.97 -5.76 10.01
N GLN A 32 7.33 -6.66 9.27
CA GLN A 32 7.02 -6.43 7.86
C GLN A 32 5.67 -5.73 7.75
N GLY A 33 5.63 -4.68 6.93
CA GLY A 33 4.44 -3.90 6.66
C GLY A 33 4.35 -3.50 5.20
N TYR A 34 3.24 -2.87 4.86
CA TYR A 34 3.04 -2.29 3.54
C TYR A 34 2.85 -0.79 3.67
N THR A 35 3.37 -0.06 2.70
CA THR A 35 3.18 1.38 2.59
C THR A 35 1.76 1.66 2.09
N GLU A 36 1.07 2.58 2.71
CA GLU A 36 -0.26 3.05 2.35
C GLU A 36 -0.24 4.57 2.35
N SER A 37 -1.00 5.20 1.46
CA SER A 37 -1.24 6.65 1.56
C SER A 37 -2.49 6.90 2.40
N ALA A 38 -2.47 7.94 3.23
CA ALA A 38 -3.65 8.35 3.98
C ALA A 38 -4.85 8.72 3.09
N ARG A 39 -4.59 9.06 1.81
CA ARG A 39 -5.60 9.43 0.83
C ARG A 39 -5.33 8.71 -0.48
N LEU A 40 -5.88 7.52 -0.60
CA LEU A 40 -5.93 6.79 -1.86
C LEU A 40 -7.32 7.01 -2.48
N CYS A 41 -7.38 7.59 -3.68
CA CYS A 41 -8.62 7.65 -4.45
C CYS A 41 -8.44 7.00 -5.80
N THR A 42 -9.39 6.14 -6.12
CA THR A 42 -9.50 5.52 -7.42
C THR A 42 -10.59 6.23 -8.20
N LEU A 43 -10.18 6.92 -9.25
CA LEU A 43 -11.07 7.59 -10.19
C LEU A 43 -11.63 6.56 -11.15
N ARG A 44 -12.95 6.58 -11.27
CA ARG A 44 -13.70 5.67 -12.13
C ARG A 44 -14.20 6.39 -13.36
N ALA A 45 -14.41 5.63 -14.43
CA ALA A 45 -15.11 6.14 -15.59
C ALA A 45 -16.53 6.55 -15.20
N ASP A 46 -16.90 7.79 -15.51
CA ASP A 46 -18.27 8.27 -15.34
C ASP A 46 -19.18 7.81 -16.49
N SER A 47 -18.61 7.70 -17.70
CA SER A 47 -19.35 7.32 -18.92
C SER A 47 -18.71 6.12 -19.62
N ALA A 48 -19.53 5.35 -20.35
CA ALA A 48 -19.05 4.33 -21.28
C ALA A 48 -18.45 4.99 -22.52
N GLY A 49 -17.33 4.50 -23.01
CA GLY A 49 -16.78 4.96 -24.28
C GLY A 49 -15.30 4.63 -24.46
N ASP A 50 -14.76 5.08 -25.58
CA ASP A 50 -13.35 4.88 -25.91
C ASP A 50 -12.49 5.99 -25.29
N VAL A 51 -11.37 5.61 -24.68
CA VAL A 51 -10.39 6.56 -24.15
C VAL A 51 -9.70 7.28 -25.31
N THR A 52 -10.13 8.49 -25.60
CA THR A 52 -9.60 9.30 -26.70
C THR A 52 -8.22 9.87 -26.38
N ALA A 53 -7.98 10.21 -25.10
CA ALA A 53 -6.71 10.73 -24.64
C ALA A 53 -6.44 10.35 -23.19
N LEU A 54 -5.18 10.03 -22.88
CA LEU A 54 -4.66 9.85 -21.54
C LEU A 54 -3.50 10.84 -21.36
N LEU A 55 -3.74 11.89 -20.59
CA LEU A 55 -2.80 13.00 -20.41
C LEU A 55 -1.77 12.73 -19.31
N VAL A 56 -2.02 11.73 -18.46
CA VAL A 56 -1.19 11.42 -17.30
C VAL A 56 -0.62 10.02 -17.35
N LYS A 57 0.51 9.83 -16.68
CA LYS A 57 1.20 8.54 -16.56
C LYS A 57 1.43 8.21 -15.09
N ALA A 58 1.65 6.94 -14.78
CA ALA A 58 2.03 6.53 -13.43
C ALA A 58 3.32 7.26 -12.99
N GLY A 59 3.25 7.97 -11.86
CA GLY A 59 4.31 8.82 -11.32
C GLY A 59 4.14 10.31 -11.60
N ASP A 60 3.20 10.72 -12.44
CA ASP A 60 2.98 12.13 -12.75
C ASP A 60 2.25 12.86 -11.61
N ARG A 61 2.66 14.11 -11.33
CA ARG A 61 2.02 14.98 -10.32
C ARG A 61 0.86 15.71 -10.97
N VAL A 62 -0.31 15.63 -10.34
CA VAL A 62 -1.55 16.21 -10.83
C VAL A 62 -2.16 17.13 -9.79
N LYS A 63 -2.80 18.20 -10.24
CA LYS A 63 -3.50 19.15 -9.37
C LYS A 63 -5.00 18.88 -9.33
N ALA A 64 -5.66 19.35 -8.27
CA ALA A 64 -7.12 19.33 -8.22
C ALA A 64 -7.71 20.05 -9.45
N GLY A 65 -8.62 19.40 -10.15
CA GLY A 65 -9.26 19.89 -11.37
C GLY A 65 -8.49 19.63 -12.68
N GLN A 66 -7.29 19.04 -12.63
CA GLN A 66 -6.54 18.70 -13.84
C GLN A 66 -7.20 17.55 -14.60
N VAL A 67 -7.30 17.67 -15.93
CA VAL A 67 -7.81 16.59 -16.80
C VAL A 67 -6.79 15.47 -16.88
N LEU A 68 -7.20 14.26 -16.51
CA LEU A 68 -6.36 13.05 -16.49
C LEU A 68 -6.57 12.23 -17.74
N ALA A 69 -7.83 12.05 -18.14
CA ALA A 69 -8.22 11.26 -19.31
C ALA A 69 -9.48 11.85 -19.95
N ARG A 70 -9.65 11.60 -21.24
CA ARG A 70 -10.86 11.93 -22.00
C ARG A 70 -11.45 10.65 -22.57
N ILE A 71 -12.74 10.44 -22.33
CA ILE A 71 -13.50 9.26 -22.75
C ILE A 71 -14.63 9.75 -23.65
N GLY A 72 -14.51 9.55 -24.96
CA GLY A 72 -15.46 10.06 -25.93
C GLY A 72 -15.68 11.57 -25.82
N GLN A 73 -16.73 11.99 -25.12
CA GLN A 73 -17.09 13.39 -24.86
C GLN A 73 -17.01 13.79 -23.38
N SER A 74 -16.58 12.88 -22.50
CA SER A 74 -16.48 13.09 -21.05
C SER A 74 -15.03 13.28 -20.62
N ASP A 75 -14.75 14.32 -19.83
CA ASP A 75 -13.43 14.57 -19.24
C ASP A 75 -13.36 14.02 -17.81
N VAL A 76 -12.34 13.22 -17.52
CA VAL A 76 -12.04 12.72 -16.18
C VAL A 76 -11.04 13.64 -15.54
N THR A 77 -11.44 14.32 -14.47
CA THR A 77 -10.60 15.27 -13.73
C THR A 77 -10.18 14.74 -12.36
N ALA A 78 -9.06 15.23 -11.85
CA ALA A 78 -8.60 14.93 -10.50
C ALA A 78 -9.43 15.67 -9.45
N HIS A 79 -9.85 14.98 -8.37
CA HIS A 79 -10.59 15.61 -7.28
C HIS A 79 -9.71 16.37 -6.28
N TYR A 80 -8.43 16.02 -6.17
CA TYR A 80 -7.47 16.64 -5.26
C TYR A 80 -6.05 16.53 -5.83
N ASP A 81 -5.13 17.33 -5.30
CA ASP A 81 -3.73 17.33 -5.69
C ASP A 81 -3.02 16.06 -5.20
N GLY A 82 -2.23 15.44 -6.06
CA GLY A 82 -1.54 14.20 -5.71
C GLY A 82 -0.66 13.67 -6.82
N VAL A 83 -0.24 12.41 -6.66
CA VAL A 83 0.57 11.68 -7.65
C VAL A 83 -0.24 10.52 -8.18
N VAL A 84 -0.15 10.25 -9.48
CA VAL A 84 -0.75 9.07 -10.09
C VAL A 84 0.03 7.83 -9.68
N SER A 85 -0.60 6.92 -8.92
CA SER A 85 -0.01 5.63 -8.57
C SER A 85 0.03 4.70 -9.78
N ALA A 86 -1.12 4.55 -10.44
CA ALA A 86 -1.31 3.64 -11.56
C ALA A 86 -2.41 4.13 -12.49
N THR A 87 -2.23 3.86 -13.78
CA THR A 87 -3.23 4.07 -14.83
C THR A 87 -3.63 2.71 -15.39
N PHE A 88 -4.91 2.37 -15.27
CA PHE A 88 -5.50 1.14 -15.79
C PHE A 88 -6.08 1.30 -17.19
N ALA A 89 -6.42 2.54 -17.56
CA ALA A 89 -6.94 2.87 -18.88
C ALA A 89 -5.80 3.05 -19.90
N ARG A 90 -6.08 2.73 -21.17
CA ARG A 90 -5.18 2.97 -22.31
C ARG A 90 -5.89 3.75 -23.39
N VAL A 91 -5.15 4.58 -24.13
CA VAL A 91 -5.70 5.29 -25.29
C VAL A 91 -6.21 4.26 -26.32
N GLY A 92 -7.44 4.45 -26.79
CA GLY A 92 -8.15 3.52 -27.68
C GLY A 92 -8.81 2.33 -26.98
N GLU A 93 -8.76 2.23 -25.66
CA GLU A 93 -9.48 1.20 -24.91
C GLU A 93 -10.94 1.62 -24.67
N ALA A 94 -11.88 0.70 -24.91
CA ALA A 94 -13.27 0.89 -24.52
C ALA A 94 -13.44 0.60 -23.02
N VAL A 95 -13.92 1.60 -22.29
CA VAL A 95 -14.16 1.51 -20.84
C VAL A 95 -15.66 1.63 -20.55
N ALA A 96 -16.11 0.83 -19.57
CA ALA A 96 -17.47 0.91 -19.05
C ALA A 96 -17.53 1.86 -17.84
N PRO A 97 -18.67 2.50 -17.56
CA PRO A 97 -18.84 3.32 -16.36
C PRO A 97 -18.59 2.46 -15.11
N GLY A 98 -17.94 3.05 -14.11
CA GLY A 98 -17.52 2.36 -12.89
C GLY A 98 -16.19 1.60 -13.00
N ARG A 99 -15.61 1.43 -14.20
CA ARG A 99 -14.26 0.88 -14.39
C ARG A 99 -13.23 1.79 -13.74
N HIS A 100 -12.26 1.23 -13.04
CA HIS A 100 -11.15 2.01 -12.46
C HIS A 100 -10.22 2.45 -13.58
N LEU A 101 -9.95 3.76 -13.67
CA LEU A 101 -9.13 4.33 -14.72
C LEU A 101 -7.76 4.75 -14.20
N VAL A 102 -7.77 5.52 -13.11
CA VAL A 102 -6.58 6.13 -12.54
C VAL A 102 -6.69 6.03 -11.03
N THR A 103 -5.61 5.59 -10.39
CA THR A 103 -5.48 5.66 -8.94
C THR A 103 -4.48 6.75 -8.59
N MET A 104 -4.92 7.65 -7.72
CA MET A 104 -4.11 8.74 -7.19
C MET A 104 -3.88 8.56 -5.70
N TYR A 105 -2.77 9.10 -5.23
CA TYR A 105 -2.43 9.14 -3.83
C TYR A 105 -1.77 10.46 -3.46
N ASP A 106 -1.84 10.79 -2.18
CA ASP A 106 -1.16 11.94 -1.60
C ASP A 106 0.25 11.51 -1.12
N PRO A 107 1.34 12.07 -1.67
CA PRO A 107 2.71 11.75 -1.26
C PRO A 107 3.13 12.46 0.05
N THR A 108 2.42 13.51 0.48
CA THR A 108 2.76 14.28 1.68
C THR A 108 2.37 13.54 2.97
N ARG A 109 1.38 12.65 2.89
CA ARG A 109 0.83 11.89 4.02
C ARG A 109 0.94 10.38 3.80
N MET A 110 2.17 9.89 3.75
CA MET A 110 2.44 8.47 3.62
C MET A 110 2.48 7.79 4.99
N ARG A 111 2.13 6.51 5.05
CA ARG A 111 2.19 5.73 6.29
C ARG A 111 2.51 4.29 5.97
N VAL A 112 3.17 3.59 6.88
CA VAL A 112 3.35 2.14 6.79
C VAL A 112 2.41 1.50 7.77
N VAL A 113 1.64 0.54 7.27
CA VAL A 113 0.77 -0.31 8.07
C VAL A 113 1.53 -1.62 8.29
N ALA A 114 2.11 -1.75 9.47
CA ALA A 114 2.78 -2.98 9.90
C ALA A 114 1.85 -3.78 10.80
N SER A 115 1.77 -5.09 10.56
CA SER A 115 1.06 -6.00 11.46
C SER A 115 2.06 -6.57 12.45
N VAL A 116 2.01 -6.10 13.69
CA VAL A 116 2.95 -6.50 14.74
C VAL A 116 2.24 -7.42 15.73
N PRO A 117 2.75 -8.63 16.00
CA PRO A 117 2.20 -9.48 17.05
C PRO A 117 2.32 -8.80 18.42
N ARG A 118 1.29 -8.95 19.25
CA ARG A 118 1.23 -8.27 20.57
C ARG A 118 2.40 -8.62 21.50
N SER A 119 2.99 -9.80 21.34
CA SER A 119 4.18 -10.21 22.09
C SER A 119 5.41 -9.36 21.75
N GLN A 120 5.61 -9.02 20.47
CA GLN A 120 6.71 -8.14 20.05
C GLN A 120 6.49 -6.70 20.52
N LEU A 121 5.24 -6.22 20.55
CA LEU A 121 4.90 -4.88 21.07
C LEU A 121 5.28 -4.65 22.54
N ARG A 122 5.43 -5.72 23.34
CA ARG A 122 5.89 -5.62 24.73
C ARG A 122 7.41 -5.52 24.86
N ASP A 123 8.12 -6.06 23.87
CA ASP A 123 9.59 -6.15 23.84
C ASP A 123 10.22 -4.96 23.10
N ILE A 124 9.44 -4.33 22.22
CA ILE A 124 9.83 -3.18 21.41
C ILE A 124 9.53 -1.87 22.14
N ASN A 125 10.46 -0.92 22.09
CA ASN A 125 10.20 0.44 22.52
C ASN A 125 9.59 1.26 21.36
N LEU A 126 8.35 1.71 21.53
CA LEU A 126 7.63 2.53 20.54
C LEU A 126 8.01 4.01 20.59
N ASP A 127 8.72 4.43 21.64
CA ASP A 127 9.23 5.80 21.82
C ASP A 127 10.58 6.01 21.11
N GLU A 128 11.26 4.92 20.76
CA GLU A 128 12.52 4.99 20.02
C GLU A 128 12.26 5.22 18.52
N PRO A 129 13.08 6.04 17.83
CA PRO A 129 13.00 6.20 16.39
C PRO A 129 13.06 4.83 15.69
N VAL A 130 12.06 4.56 14.86
CA VAL A 130 11.95 3.32 14.09
C VAL A 130 12.60 3.54 12.73
N GLU A 131 13.54 2.67 12.38
CA GLU A 131 14.13 2.65 11.03
C GLU A 131 13.22 1.86 10.09
N ILE A 132 12.62 2.54 9.14
CA ILE A 132 11.83 1.91 8.08
C ILE A 132 12.71 1.80 6.84
N ASP A 133 13.02 0.57 6.46
CA ASP A 133 13.62 0.26 5.17
C ASP A 133 12.52 0.01 4.14
N VAL A 134 12.43 0.87 3.13
CA VAL A 134 11.51 0.69 2.02
C VAL A 134 12.25 0.01 0.88
N ALA A 135 11.92 -1.25 0.60
CA ALA A 135 12.59 -2.05 -0.42
C ALA A 135 12.53 -1.40 -1.82
N ALA A 136 11.47 -0.66 -2.12
CA ALA A 136 11.28 -0.02 -3.42
C ALA A 136 12.19 1.20 -3.66
N THR A 137 12.59 1.91 -2.61
CA THR A 137 13.45 3.12 -2.70
C THR A 137 14.87 2.82 -2.19
N SER A 138 15.10 1.66 -1.57
CA SER A 138 16.34 1.32 -0.85
C SER A 138 16.78 2.43 0.11
N GLN A 139 15.81 3.14 0.68
CA GLN A 139 16.01 4.27 1.55
C GLN A 139 15.55 3.90 2.96
N ARG A 140 16.42 4.18 3.93
CA ARG A 140 16.11 4.06 5.35
C ARG A 140 15.53 5.38 5.83
N LEU A 141 14.31 5.32 6.34
CA LEU A 141 13.56 6.46 6.82
C LEU A 141 13.39 6.30 8.32
N THR A 142 13.84 7.28 9.07
CA THR A 142 13.69 7.29 10.53
C THR A 142 12.38 7.99 10.87
N VAL A 143 11.44 7.29 11.50
CA VAL A 143 10.16 7.86 11.93
C VAL A 143 10.03 7.81 13.44
N GLN A 144 9.53 8.90 14.04
CA GLN A 144 9.40 9.02 15.50
C GLN A 144 7.95 8.85 15.98
N LYS A 145 6.98 8.81 15.08
CA LYS A 145 5.56 8.80 15.44
C LYS A 145 4.88 7.51 15.02
N VAL A 146 4.68 6.65 16.02
CA VAL A 146 4.01 5.37 15.87
C VAL A 146 2.62 5.44 16.49
N ILE A 147 1.58 5.31 15.67
CA ILE A 147 0.19 5.32 16.12
C ILE A 147 -0.33 3.88 16.09
N VAL A 148 -0.56 3.30 17.26
CA VAL A 148 -1.16 1.96 17.38
C VAL A 148 -2.67 2.11 17.53
N ILE A 149 -3.43 1.76 16.49
CA ILE A 149 -4.89 1.62 16.66
C ILE A 149 -5.22 0.17 17.00
N SER A 150 -5.46 -0.07 18.29
CA SER A 150 -5.98 -1.34 18.80
C SER A 150 -7.51 -1.29 18.90
N GLN A 151 -8.21 -0.84 17.85
CA GLN A 151 -9.67 -0.66 17.88
C GLN A 151 -10.46 -1.88 17.39
N ALA A 152 -9.93 -3.09 17.54
CA ALA A 152 -10.77 -4.26 17.41
C ALA A 152 -11.43 -4.51 18.78
N GLU A 153 -12.76 -4.40 18.85
CA GLU A 153 -13.60 -4.92 19.96
C GLU A 153 -13.33 -6.40 20.29
N LYS A 154 -12.55 -7.09 19.45
CA LYS A 154 -12.16 -8.49 19.57
C LYS A 154 -10.66 -8.60 19.91
N PRO A 155 -10.25 -9.50 20.83
CA PRO A 155 -8.83 -9.75 21.09
C PRO A 155 -8.18 -10.37 19.85
N MET A 156 -7.47 -9.54 19.06
CA MET A 156 -6.69 -9.98 17.91
C MET A 156 -5.22 -10.23 18.33
N PRO A 157 -4.62 -11.35 17.89
CA PRO A 157 -3.21 -11.65 18.17
C PRO A 157 -2.24 -10.67 17.47
N MET A 158 -2.72 -9.99 16.42
CA MET A 158 -1.96 -9.01 15.63
C MET A 158 -2.53 -7.61 15.85
N ALA A 159 -1.67 -6.66 16.18
CA ALA A 159 -2.01 -5.25 16.23
C ALA A 159 -1.55 -4.56 14.93
N LYS A 160 -2.39 -3.68 14.39
CA LYS A 160 -2.00 -2.83 13.25
C LYS A 160 -1.34 -1.57 13.78
N VAL A 161 -0.08 -1.41 13.42
CA VAL A 161 0.74 -0.25 13.77
C VAL A 161 0.85 0.65 12.55
N TYR A 162 0.50 1.92 12.71
CA TYR A 162 0.61 2.93 11.68
C TYR A 162 1.83 3.78 11.97
N LEU A 163 2.82 3.72 11.10
CA LEU A 163 4.00 4.55 11.17
C LEU A 163 3.84 5.66 10.14
N GLU A 164 3.87 6.94 10.54
CA GLU A 164 3.77 8.06 9.59
C GLU A 164 5.12 8.23 8.88
N LEU A 165 5.17 8.00 7.56
CA LEU A 165 6.32 8.34 6.74
C LEU A 165 6.00 9.72 6.15
N GLY A 166 6.87 10.69 6.39
CA GLY A 166 6.68 12.02 5.80
C GLY A 166 6.67 12.00 4.27
N GLU A 167 6.84 13.17 3.65
CA GLU A 167 7.00 13.23 2.21
C GLU A 167 8.32 12.56 1.80
N VAL A 168 8.22 11.52 0.97
CA VAL A 168 9.36 10.79 0.42
C VAL A 168 9.17 10.63 -1.08
N ASP A 169 10.15 11.07 -1.84
CA ASP A 169 10.10 10.96 -3.30
C ASP A 169 10.25 9.49 -3.75
N GLY A 170 9.51 9.10 -4.80
CA GLY A 170 9.50 7.72 -5.30
C GLY A 170 8.70 6.71 -4.48
N LEU A 171 8.16 7.09 -3.31
CA LEU A 171 7.38 6.20 -2.46
C LEU A 171 5.97 5.98 -3.05
N ARG A 172 5.56 4.73 -3.24
CA ARG A 172 4.23 4.39 -3.77
C ARG A 172 3.44 3.55 -2.76
N PRO A 173 2.10 3.68 -2.72
CA PRO A 173 1.26 2.79 -1.92
C PRO A 173 1.37 1.34 -2.44
N GLY A 174 1.27 0.39 -1.52
CA GLY A 174 1.41 -1.04 -1.75
C GLY A 174 2.86 -1.57 -1.73
N GLN A 175 3.86 -0.70 -1.52
CA GLN A 175 5.25 -1.14 -1.45
C GLN A 175 5.56 -1.83 -0.12
N LEU A 176 6.38 -2.89 -0.17
CA LEU A 176 6.87 -3.57 1.01
C LEU A 176 7.82 -2.65 1.79
N ALA A 177 7.57 -2.52 3.09
CA ALA A 177 8.40 -1.77 4.01
C ALA A 177 8.72 -2.65 5.23
N ARG A 178 9.98 -2.63 5.66
CA ARG A 178 10.43 -3.33 6.87
C ARG A 178 10.71 -2.29 7.93
N ALA A 179 9.98 -2.36 9.04
CA ALA A 179 10.23 -1.53 10.21
C ALA A 179 11.16 -2.30 11.16
N SER A 180 12.34 -1.75 11.41
CA SER A 180 13.31 -2.23 12.39
C SER A 180 13.17 -1.38 13.63
N PHE A 181 12.86 -2.02 14.75
CA PHE A 181 12.68 -1.34 16.03
C PHE A 181 13.89 -1.55 16.93
N GLY A 182 14.21 -0.53 17.73
CA GLY A 182 15.15 -0.64 18.84
C GLY A 182 14.68 -1.67 19.86
N ALA A 183 15.58 -2.57 20.26
CA ALA A 183 15.30 -3.55 21.29
C ALA A 183 15.33 -2.86 22.66
N ASN A 184 14.29 -3.05 23.47
CA ASN A 184 14.45 -2.84 24.90
C ASN A 184 15.41 -3.93 25.38
N GLY A 185 16.50 -3.57 26.05
CA GLY A 185 17.51 -4.50 26.55
C GLY A 185 16.95 -5.45 27.60
N GLY A 186 16.16 -6.44 27.17
CA GLY A 186 15.50 -7.45 28.00
C GLY A 186 16.32 -8.73 28.11
N ALA A 187 17.63 -8.62 28.30
CA ALA A 187 18.39 -9.73 28.86
C ALA A 187 18.02 -9.83 30.34
N ARG A 188 17.11 -10.74 30.71
CA ARG A 188 17.05 -11.29 32.07
C ARG A 188 16.25 -12.59 32.17
N HIS A 189 17.04 -13.66 32.39
CA HIS A 189 16.80 -14.92 33.10
C HIS A 189 15.80 -15.94 32.53
#